data_AF-A0A6C1QXI5-F1
#
_entry.id   AF-A0A6C1QXI5-F1
#
_cell.length_a   1.000
_cell.length_b   1.000
_cell.length_c   1.000
_cell.angle_alpha   90.00
_cell.angle_beta   90.00
_cell.angle_gamma   90.00
#
_symmetry.space_group_name_H-M   'P 1'
#
loop_
_entity.id
_entity.type
_entity.pdbx_description
1 polymer ?
#
loop_
_entity_poly.entity_id
_entity_poly.type
_entity_poly.pdbx_seq_one_letter_code
_entity_poly.pdbx_strand_id
1 'polypeptide(L)'
;EGVAYALRSVLEVYREHRHEFASVTLLGGGLRSWFWAQIICDVFGVPCRLHRSPHNATGRGAAMVAAVAAGLIPSLEAWPADEVVGDTLLPGEENRAVYEHGYSAYAQLYPQLKPVFDDVRSWS
;
A
#
# COMPACT_ATOMS: atom_id res chain seq x y z
N GLU A 1 -9.66 4.06 -8.76
CA GLU A 1 -9.05 2.74 -9.08
C GLU A 1 -7.64 2.88 -9.67
N GLY A 2 -7.38 3.79 -10.61
CA GLY A 2 -6.03 3.96 -11.20
C GLY A 2 -4.87 4.09 -10.20
N VAL A 3 -5.06 4.80 -9.07
CA VAL A 3 -4.07 4.85 -7.98
C VAL A 3 -3.88 3.48 -7.31
N ALA A 4 -4.94 2.72 -7.09
CA ALA A 4 -4.85 1.37 -6.54
C ALA A 4 -4.12 0.43 -7.51
N TYR A 5 -4.36 0.54 -8.82
CA TYR A 5 -3.62 -0.21 -9.84
C TYR A 5 -2.13 0.17 -9.89
N ALA A 6 -1.80 1.46 -9.76
CA ALA A 6 -0.43 1.93 -9.66
C ALA A 6 0.28 1.38 -8.41
N LEU A 7 -0.42 1.28 -7.28
CA LEU A 7 0.13 0.67 -6.08
C LEU A 7 0.26 -0.86 -6.22
N ARG A 8 -0.69 -1.51 -6.90
CA ARG A 8 -0.62 -2.95 -7.21
C ARG A 8 0.57 -3.26 -8.12
N SER A 9 0.90 -2.41 -9.09
CA SER A 9 2.06 -2.67 -9.95
C SER A 9 3.37 -2.72 -9.16
N VAL A 10 3.51 -1.88 -8.13
CA VAL A 10 4.62 -1.97 -7.18
C VAL A 10 4.59 -3.31 -6.43
N LEU A 11 3.42 -3.75 -5.97
CA LEU A 11 3.25 -5.04 -5.29
C LEU A 11 3.62 -6.23 -6.21
N GLU A 12 3.23 -6.20 -7.49
CA GLU A 12 3.58 -7.25 -8.45
C GLU A 12 5.09 -7.34 -8.67
N VAL A 13 5.81 -6.22 -8.72
CA VAL A 13 7.28 -6.23 -8.81
C VAL A 13 7.89 -7.01 -7.63
N TYR A 14 7.39 -6.85 -6.40
CA TYR A 14 7.87 -7.64 -5.27
C TYR A 14 7.49 -9.13 -5.39
N ARG A 15 6.30 -9.45 -5.90
CA ARG A 15 5.85 -10.84 -6.14
C ARG A 15 6.73 -11.56 -7.16
N GLU A 16 7.14 -10.87 -8.23
CA GLU A 16 8.09 -11.38 -9.22
C GLU A 16 9.43 -11.80 -8.57
N HIS A 17 9.82 -11.12 -7.50
CA HIS A 17 11.02 -11.40 -6.71
C HIS A 17 10.77 -12.39 -5.56
N ARG A 18 9.70 -13.21 -5.64
CA ARG A 18 9.34 -14.27 -4.67
C ARG A 18 9.01 -13.76 -3.26
N HIS A 19 8.65 -12.48 -3.11
CA HIS A 19 8.13 -11.95 -1.86
C HIS A 19 6.60 -12.11 -1.84
N GLU A 20 6.11 -13.08 -1.08
CA GLU A 20 4.68 -13.21 -0.79
C GLU A 20 4.31 -12.37 0.43
N PHE A 21 3.27 -11.54 0.28
CA PHE A 21 2.76 -10.71 1.36
C PHE A 21 1.52 -11.35 1.96
N ALA A 22 1.60 -11.71 3.25
CA ALA A 22 0.44 -12.21 3.99
C ALA A 22 -0.59 -11.10 4.28
N SER A 23 -0.15 -9.85 4.34
CA SER A 23 -1.00 -8.66 4.46
C SER A 23 -0.21 -7.40 4.12
N VAL A 24 -0.92 -6.31 3.87
CA VAL A 24 -0.35 -4.97 3.81
C VAL A 24 -0.92 -4.08 4.90
N THR A 25 -0.16 -3.09 5.37
CA THR A 25 -0.68 -2.08 6.28
C THR A 25 -0.85 -0.76 5.53
N LEU A 26 -2.06 -0.24 5.50
CA LEU A 26 -2.39 1.00 4.83
C LEU A 26 -2.14 2.20 5.77
N LEU A 27 -1.40 3.19 5.25
CA LEU A 27 -1.05 4.45 5.92
C LEU A 27 -1.42 5.67 5.05
N GLY A 28 -1.56 6.85 5.68
CA GLY A 28 -1.80 8.13 4.99
C GLY A 28 -3.25 8.63 5.00
N GLY A 29 -3.43 9.91 4.67
CA GLY A 29 -4.70 10.64 4.84
C GLY A 29 -5.83 10.23 3.90
N GLY A 30 -5.51 9.58 2.77
CA GLY A 30 -6.52 9.03 1.83
C GLY A 30 -7.36 7.89 2.42
N LEU A 31 -6.95 7.32 3.55
CA LEU A 31 -7.58 6.17 4.20
C LEU A 31 -8.72 6.51 5.15
N ARG A 32 -9.17 7.78 5.20
CA ARG A 32 -10.39 8.15 5.95
C ARG A 32 -11.65 7.53 5.33
N SER A 33 -11.59 7.19 4.05
CA SER A 33 -12.68 6.52 3.33
C SER A 33 -12.50 5.01 3.42
N TRP A 34 -13.37 4.35 4.19
CA TRP A 34 -13.42 2.89 4.29
C TRP A 34 -13.63 2.25 2.91
N PHE A 35 -14.46 2.87 2.09
CA PHE A 35 -14.69 2.47 0.70
C PHE A 35 -13.39 2.49 -0.13
N TRP A 36 -12.60 3.55 -0.05
CA TRP A 36 -11.35 3.64 -0.81
C TRP A 36 -10.31 2.63 -0.33
N ALA A 37 -10.24 2.39 0.98
CA ALA A 37 -9.40 1.35 1.55
C ALA A 37 -9.83 -0.06 1.10
N GLN A 38 -11.14 -0.31 0.98
CA GLN A 38 -11.67 -1.56 0.44
C GLN A 38 -11.32 -1.75 -1.03
N ILE A 39 -11.40 -0.69 -1.86
CA ILE A 39 -10.94 -0.76 -3.27
C ILE A 39 -9.48 -1.20 -3.33
N ILE A 40 -8.60 -0.62 -2.50
CA ILE A 40 -7.19 -1.02 -2.47
C ILE A 40 -7.04 -2.48 -2.04
N CYS A 41 -7.77 -2.91 -1.01
CA CYS A 41 -7.77 -4.29 -0.54
C CYS A 41 -8.19 -5.27 -1.64
N ASP A 42 -9.30 -4.99 -2.33
CA ASP A 42 -9.82 -5.83 -3.40
C ASP A 42 -8.83 -5.89 -4.57
N VAL A 43 -8.26 -4.74 -4.96
CA VAL A 43 -7.27 -4.67 -6.04
C VAL A 43 -6.00 -5.45 -5.68
N PHE A 44 -5.50 -5.33 -4.44
CA PHE A 44 -4.28 -6.01 -4.01
C PHE A 44 -4.45 -7.53 -3.86
N GLY A 45 -5.66 -7.99 -3.56
CA GLY A 45 -5.97 -9.40 -3.37
C GLY A 45 -5.36 -10.01 -2.11
N VAL A 46 -4.95 -9.19 -1.14
CA VAL A 46 -4.42 -9.63 0.16
C VAL A 46 -5.05 -8.81 1.29
N PRO A 47 -5.11 -9.32 2.53
CA PRO A 47 -5.64 -8.57 3.66
C PRO A 47 -4.96 -7.21 3.86
N CYS A 48 -5.76 -6.17 4.11
CA CYS A 48 -5.30 -4.81 4.35
C CYS A 48 -5.58 -4.39 5.79
N ARG A 49 -4.53 -4.16 6.58
CA ARG A 49 -4.62 -3.62 7.94
C ARG A 49 -4.66 -2.11 7.90
N LEU A 50 -5.65 -1.50 8.54
CA LEU A 50 -5.76 -0.05 8.67
C LEU A 50 -4.97 0.42 9.89
N HIS A 51 -4.10 1.41 9.73
CA HIS A 51 -3.40 1.97 10.88
C HIS A 51 -4.34 2.83 11.75
N ARG A 52 -4.32 2.67 13.08
CA ARG A 52 -5.25 3.38 14.01
C ARG A 52 -5.19 4.92 13.93
N SER A 53 -4.01 5.47 13.65
CA SER A 53 -3.81 6.92 13.52
C SER A 53 -2.91 7.25 12.32
N PRO A 54 -3.43 7.13 11.08
CA PRO A 54 -2.60 7.07 9.87
C PRO A 54 -1.83 8.37 9.58
N HIS A 55 -2.28 9.52 10.12
CA HIS A 55 -1.60 10.81 9.98
C HIS A 55 -0.37 10.94 10.89
N ASN A 56 -0.35 10.22 12.01
CA ASN A 56 0.70 10.31 13.01
C ASN A 56 1.74 9.19 12.87
N ALA A 57 1.57 8.30 11.89
CA ALA A 57 2.40 7.12 11.72
C ALA A 57 3.89 7.47 11.60
N THR A 58 4.23 8.45 10.77
CA THR A 58 5.62 8.89 10.57
C THR A 58 6.20 9.50 11.85
N GLY A 59 5.43 10.36 12.53
CA GLY A 59 5.85 10.96 13.81
C GLY A 59 6.05 9.92 14.91
N ARG A 60 5.18 8.91 14.98
CA ARG A 60 5.34 7.78 15.91
C ARG A 60 6.59 6.97 15.60
N GLY A 61 6.85 6.64 14.34
CA GLY A 61 8.08 5.94 13.96
C GLY A 61 9.34 6.68 14.40
N ALA A 62 9.40 7.99 14.18
CA ALA A 62 10.50 8.83 14.65
C ALA A 62 10.64 8.81 16.19
N ALA A 63 9.52 8.93 16.92
CA ALA A 63 9.51 8.88 18.38
C ALA A 63 9.97 7.50 18.92
N MET A 64 9.58 6.40 18.26
CA MET A 64 10.01 5.05 18.61
C MET A 64 11.54 4.90 18.47
N VAL A 65 12.08 5.34 17.33
CA VAL A 65 13.54 5.31 17.10
C VAL A 65 14.28 6.16 18.13
N ALA A 66 13.75 7.36 18.44
CA ALA A 66 14.33 8.23 19.46
C ALA A 66 14.28 7.59 20.87
N ALA A 67 13.19 6.91 21.22
CA ALA A 67 13.05 6.22 22.50
C ALA A 67 14.04 5.06 22.66
N VAL A 68 14.27 4.28 21.59
CA VAL A 68 15.32 3.24 21.58
C VAL A 68 16.69 3.88 21.76
N ALA A 69 17.00 4.93 20.99
CA ALA A 69 18.28 5.62 21.07
C ALA A 69 18.53 6.26 22.46
N ALA A 70 17.47 6.70 23.13
CA ALA A 70 17.51 7.24 24.49
C ALA A 70 17.54 6.15 25.59
N GLY A 71 17.46 4.86 25.23
CA GLY A 71 17.42 3.75 26.19
C GLY A 71 16.12 3.63 26.98
N LEU A 72 15.06 4.32 26.56
CA LEU A 72 13.74 4.30 27.22
C LEU A 72 12.97 3.01 26.94
N ILE A 73 13.22 2.39 25.79
CA ILE A 73 12.73 1.07 25.42
C ILE A 73 13.89 0.23 24.88
N PRO A 74 13.89 -1.10 25.09
CA PRO A 74 15.05 -1.93 24.79
C PRO A 74 15.27 -2.18 23.30
N SER A 75 14.20 -2.13 22.49
CA SER A 75 14.26 -2.27 21.04
C SER A 75 12.97 -1.78 20.36
N LEU A 76 12.94 -1.75 19.03
CA LEU A 76 11.71 -1.40 18.29
C LEU A 76 10.63 -2.48 18.44
N GLU A 77 11.04 -3.74 18.56
CA GLU A 77 10.17 -4.90 18.75
C GLU A 77 9.49 -4.91 20.12
N ALA A 78 10.06 -4.22 21.11
CA ALA A 78 9.45 -4.04 22.42
C ALA A 78 8.27 -3.06 22.40
N TRP A 79 8.08 -2.32 21.30
CA TRP A 79 6.90 -1.48 21.14
C TRP A 79 5.67 -2.35 20.84
N PRO A 80 4.53 -2.15 21.53
CA PRO A 80 3.35 -2.99 21.32
C PRO A 80 2.82 -2.85 19.88
N ALA A 81 2.91 -3.93 19.09
CA ALA A 81 2.42 -3.95 17.70
C ALA A 81 0.92 -3.63 17.61
N ASP A 82 0.16 -4.00 18.64
CA ASP A 82 -1.30 -3.88 18.73
C ASP A 82 -1.77 -2.43 18.88
N GLU A 83 -0.89 -1.52 19.29
CA GLU A 83 -1.23 -0.09 19.38
C GLU A 83 -1.35 0.60 18.01
N VAL A 84 -0.95 -0.09 16.95
CA VAL A 84 -0.75 0.51 15.63
C VAL A 84 -1.77 -0.03 14.63
N VAL A 85 -2.25 -1.26 14.84
CA VAL A 85 -3.20 -1.96 13.97
C VAL A 85 -4.65 -1.69 14.40
N GLY A 86 -5.42 -1.10 13.49
CA GLY A 86 -6.87 -0.92 13.58
C GLY A 86 -7.59 -2.07 12.90
N ASP A 87 -8.67 -1.77 12.18
CA ASP A 87 -9.46 -2.79 11.49
C ASP A 87 -8.67 -3.48 10.36
N THR A 88 -9.05 -4.71 10.04
CA THR A 88 -8.51 -5.44 8.89
C THR A 88 -9.61 -5.63 7.86
N LEU A 89 -9.33 -5.23 6.62
CA LEU A 89 -10.16 -5.47 5.46
C LEU A 89 -9.71 -6.77 4.78
N LEU A 90 -10.68 -7.53 4.30
CA LEU A 90 -10.45 -8.72 3.51
C LEU A 90 -10.84 -8.42 2.06
N PRO A 91 -10.09 -8.95 1.06
CA PRO A 91 -10.45 -8.79 -0.33
C PRO A 91 -11.80 -9.46 -0.61
N GLY A 92 -12.70 -8.73 -1.24
CA GLY A 92 -14.02 -9.21 -1.65
C GLY A 92 -13.94 -10.07 -2.91
N GLU A 93 -14.50 -11.28 -2.86
CA GLU A 93 -14.53 -12.20 -4.01
C GLU A 93 -15.39 -11.66 -5.15
N GLU A 94 -16.44 -10.89 -4.84
CA GLU A 94 -17.41 -10.36 -5.81
C GLU A 94 -16.76 -9.43 -6.83
N ASN A 95 -15.83 -8.58 -6.41
CA ASN A 95 -15.19 -7.59 -7.28
C ASN A 95 -13.88 -8.10 -7.91
N ARG A 96 -13.41 -9.29 -7.52
CA ARG A 96 -12.09 -9.80 -7.93
C ARG A 96 -11.93 -9.84 -9.44
N ALA A 97 -12.91 -10.37 -10.14
CA ALA A 97 -12.88 -10.46 -11.61
C ALA A 97 -12.86 -9.08 -12.28
N VAL A 98 -13.59 -8.12 -11.72
CA VAL A 98 -13.67 -6.75 -12.24
C VAL A 98 -12.33 -6.04 -12.10
N TYR A 99 -11.74 -6.09 -10.91
CA TYR A 99 -10.44 -5.46 -10.66
C TYR A 99 -9.29 -6.16 -11.37
N GLU A 100 -9.37 -7.47 -11.58
CA GLU A 100 -8.36 -8.19 -12.36
C GLU A 100 -8.39 -7.76 -13.84
N HIS A 101 -9.59 -7.64 -14.41
CA HIS A 101 -9.75 -7.10 -15.76
C HIS A 101 -9.23 -5.67 -15.86
N GLY A 102 -9.61 -4.80 -14.91
CA GLY A 102 -9.15 -3.41 -14.87
C GLY A 102 -7.64 -3.29 -14.70
N TYR A 103 -7.03 -4.12 -13.85
CA TYR A 103 -5.58 -4.14 -13.68
C TYR A 103 -4.85 -4.64 -14.93
N SER A 104 -5.36 -5.67 -15.60
CA SER A 104 -4.80 -6.17 -16.86
C SER A 104 -4.80 -5.08 -17.95
N ALA A 105 -5.87 -4.28 -18.03
CA ALA A 105 -5.91 -3.11 -18.91
C ALA A 105 -4.90 -2.03 -18.47
N TYR A 106 -4.81 -1.74 -17.18
CA TYR A 106 -3.86 -0.76 -16.63
C TYR A 106 -2.40 -1.14 -16.91
N ALA A 107 -2.03 -2.41 -16.75
CA ALA A 107 -0.67 -2.91 -16.95
C ALA A 107 -0.18 -2.70 -18.40
N GLN A 108 -1.09 -2.69 -19.37
CA GLN A 108 -0.78 -2.43 -20.77
C GLN A 108 -0.51 -0.95 -21.07
N LEU A 109 -0.94 -0.02 -20.19
CA LEU A 109 -0.78 1.42 -20.43
C LEU A 109 0.70 1.85 -20.45
N TYR A 110 1.50 1.39 -19.49
CA TYR A 110 2.90 1.80 -19.37
C TYR A 110 3.73 1.56 -20.65
N PRO A 111 3.79 0.34 -21.23
CA PRO A 111 4.58 0.11 -22.44
C PRO A 111 4.06 0.90 -23.65
N GLN A 112 2.76 1.20 -23.71
CA GLN A 112 2.16 1.98 -24.81
C GLN A 112 2.40 3.48 -24.67
N LEU A 113 2.43 4.00 -23.45
CA LEU A 113 2.65 5.42 -23.17
C LEU A 113 4.12 5.81 -23.12
N LYS A 114 5.03 4.86 -22.89
CA LYS A 114 6.47 5.14 -22.83
C LYS A 114 7.01 5.90 -24.05
N PRO A 115 6.71 5.50 -25.32
CA PRO A 115 7.17 6.26 -26.49
C PRO A 115 6.63 7.69 -26.54
N VAL A 116 5.40 7.91 -26.06
CA VAL A 116 4.78 9.25 -26.00
C VAL A 116 5.49 10.11 -24.96
N PHE A 117 5.81 9.55 -23.79
CA PHE A 117 6.59 10.27 -22.78
C PHE A 117 8.01 10.57 -23.23
N ASP A 118 8.65 9.65 -23.97
CA ASP A 118 9.97 9.88 -24.56
C ASP A 118 9.93 11.04 -25.58
N ASP A 119 8.86 11.12 -26.41
CA ASP A 119 8.64 12.23 -27.35
C ASP A 119 8.43 13.56 -26.62
N VAL A 120 7.56 13.61 -25.60
CA VAL A 120 7.35 14.81 -24.77
C VAL A 120 8.65 15.26 -24.09
N ARG A 121 9.48 14.33 -23.63
CA ARG A 121 10.77 14.64 -23.01
C ARG A 121 11.78 15.20 -24.01
N SER A 122 11.61 14.95 -25.31
CA SER A 122 12.48 15.53 -26.34
C SER A 122 12.21 17.02 -26.59
N TRP A 123 11.09 17.55 -26.07
CA TRP A 123 10.72 18.96 -26.17
C TRP A 123 11.29 19.84 -25.05
N SER A 124 11.89 19.22 -24.02
CA SER A 124 12.56 19.89 -22.89
C SER A 124 14.08 19.82 -23.03
#